data_AF-A0A531N8Q7-F1
#
_entry.id   AF-A0A531N8Q7-F1
#
_cell.length_a   1.000
_cell.length_b   1.000
_cell.length_c   1.000
_cell.angle_alpha   90.00
_cell.angle_beta   90.00
_cell.angle_gamma   90.00
#
_symmetry.space_group_name_H-M   'P 1'
#
loop_
_entity.id
_entity.type
_entity.pdbx_description
1 polymer ?
#
loop_
_entity_poly.entity_id
_entity_poly.type
_entity_poly.pdbx_seq_one_letter_code
_entity_poly.pdbx_strand_id
1 'polypeptide(L)'
;MTGPRVEALVQQVQGVHQGIADARQAKNITPTVAERLEMRTARIGQAAEKIAASDHGRIPAAQYHDLLRRLDNVDQRLRVDTGTGFLMGDGADGGSYPNG
;
A
#
# COMPACT_ATOMS: atom_id res chain seq x y z
N MET A 1 1.62 7.41 -22.59
CA MET A 1 0.33 7.21 -21.88
C MET A 1 0.44 5.90 -21.12
N THR A 2 0.41 5.97 -19.79
CA THR A 2 0.44 4.80 -18.90
C THR A 2 -0.97 4.22 -18.84
N GLY A 3 -1.09 2.89 -18.82
CA GLY A 3 -2.39 2.23 -18.80
C GLY A 3 -3.12 2.41 -17.45
N PRO A 4 -4.46 2.27 -17.42
CA PRO A 4 -5.27 2.53 -16.22
C PRO A 4 -4.88 1.66 -15.01
N ARG A 5 -4.36 0.45 -15.24
CA ARG A 5 -3.84 -0.43 -14.18
C ARG A 5 -2.56 0.11 -13.54
N VAL A 6 -1.71 0.77 -14.32
CA VAL A 6 -0.48 1.38 -13.80
C VAL A 6 -0.84 2.52 -12.88
N GLU A 7 -1.73 3.41 -13.32
CA GLU A 7 -2.20 4.54 -12.54
C GLU A 7 -2.88 4.10 -11.24
N ALA A 8 -3.77 3.11 -11.30
CA ALA A 8 -4.41 2.55 -10.12
C ALA A 8 -3.40 1.98 -9.11
N LEU A 9 -2.37 1.26 -9.58
CA LEU A 9 -1.33 0.72 -8.71
C LEU A 9 -0.48 1.83 -8.08
N VAL A 10 -0.11 2.85 -8.85
CA VAL A 10 0.65 4.01 -8.36
C VAL A 10 -0.13 4.74 -7.27
N GLN A 11 -1.43 4.99 -7.48
CA GLN A 11 -2.30 5.60 -6.48
C GLN A 11 -2.35 4.76 -5.19
N GLN A 12 -2.44 3.43 -5.31
CA GLN A 12 -2.50 2.57 -4.14
C GLN A 12 -1.17 2.51 -3.38
N VAL A 13 -0.04 2.48 -4.10
CA VAL A 13 1.31 2.58 -3.52
C VAL A 13 1.46 3.90 -2.76
N GLN A 14 0.98 5.01 -3.33
CA GLN A 14 0.99 6.32 -2.67
C GLN A 14 0.13 6.33 -1.39
N GLY A 15 -1.06 5.74 -1.42
CA GLY A 15 -1.93 5.62 -0.24
C GLY A 15 -1.26 4.85 0.91
N VAL A 16 -0.63 3.71 0.61
CA VAL A 16 0.12 2.94 1.63
C VAL A 16 1.32 3.72 2.15
N HIS A 17 2.06 4.41 1.28
CA HIS A 17 3.18 5.26 1.69
C HIS A 17 2.73 6.36 2.66
N GLN A 18 1.59 7.01 2.37
CA GLN A 18 1.02 8.02 3.27
C GLN A 18 0.62 7.41 4.61
N GLY A 19 -0.05 6.24 4.62
CA GLY A 19 -0.41 5.55 5.86
C GLY A 19 0.79 5.19 6.73
N ILE A 20 1.92 4.81 6.12
CA ILE A 20 3.18 4.57 6.85
C ILE A 20 3.72 5.87 7.46
N ALA A 21 3.72 6.97 6.69
CA ALA A 21 4.17 8.28 7.16
C ALA A 21 3.30 8.79 8.33
N ASP A 22 1.99 8.63 8.23
CA ASP A 22 1.02 9.01 9.27
C ASP A 22 1.23 8.16 10.53
N ALA A 23 1.37 6.83 10.38
CA ALA A 23 1.65 5.92 11.49
C ALA A 23 2.98 6.25 12.20
N ARG A 24 4.00 6.65 11.43
CA ARG A 24 5.29 7.10 11.96
C ARG A 24 5.14 8.40 12.73
N GLN A 25 4.41 9.38 12.19
CA GLN A 25 4.17 10.68 12.83
C GLN A 25 3.35 10.53 14.11
N ALA A 26 2.36 9.64 14.10
CA ALA A 26 1.55 9.27 15.28
C ALA A 26 2.34 8.46 16.32
N LYS A 27 3.59 8.06 16.03
CA LYS A 27 4.43 7.19 16.86
C LYS A 27 3.83 5.80 17.11
N ASN A 28 2.93 5.35 16.23
CA ASN A 28 2.35 4.01 16.26
C ASN A 28 3.35 2.94 15.78
N ILE A 29 4.34 3.35 14.98
CA ILE A 29 5.47 2.52 14.55
C ILE A 29 6.79 3.23 14.79
N THR A 30 7.88 2.45 14.93
CA THR A 30 9.23 3.02 15.06
C THR A 30 9.73 3.56 13.72
N PRO A 31 10.66 4.53 13.71
CA PRO A 31 11.25 5.04 12.46
C PRO A 31 11.86 3.93 11.59
N THR A 32 12.49 2.93 12.20
CA THR A 32 13.07 1.78 11.50
C THR A 32 12.02 0.88 10.84
N VAL A 33 10.85 0.71 11.48
CA VAL A 33 9.73 -0.02 10.87
C VAL A 33 9.16 0.76 9.70
N ALA A 34 8.93 2.06 9.88
CA ALA A 34 8.45 2.93 8.83
C ALA A 34 9.36 2.91 7.60
N GLU A 35 10.66 3.09 7.77
CA GLU A 35 11.66 3.06 6.68
C GLU A 35 11.63 1.72 5.93
N ARG A 36 11.50 0.60 6.65
CA ARG A 36 11.41 -0.73 6.04
C ARG A 36 10.14 -0.89 5.19
N LEU A 37 9.01 -0.39 5.68
CA LEU A 37 7.74 -0.45 4.95
C LEU A 37 7.77 0.50 3.74
N GLU A 38 8.27 1.72 3.91
CA GLU A 38 8.48 2.72 2.83
C GLU A 38 9.35 2.13 1.72
N MET A 39 10.50 1.52 2.06
CA MET A 39 11.37 0.86 1.07
C MET A 39 10.66 -0.27 0.32
N ARG A 40 9.81 -1.06 1.00
CA ARG A 40 9.04 -2.14 0.35
C ARG A 40 8.01 -1.58 -0.62
N THR A 41 7.25 -0.57 -0.19
CA THR A 41 6.25 0.14 -1.00
C THR A 41 6.90 0.77 -2.23
N ALA A 42 8.03 1.45 -2.06
CA ALA A 42 8.78 2.06 -3.17
C ALA A 42 9.24 1.01 -4.20
N ARG A 43 9.74 -0.16 -3.75
CA ARG A 43 10.14 -1.25 -4.65
C ARG A 43 8.96 -1.81 -5.47
N ILE A 44 7.75 -1.82 -4.92
CA ILE A 44 6.55 -2.27 -5.64
C ILE A 44 6.20 -1.26 -6.75
N GLY A 45 6.24 0.04 -6.45
CA GLY A 45 6.05 1.10 -7.45
C GLY A 45 7.08 1.02 -8.58
N GLN A 46 8.37 0.89 -8.24
CA GLN A 46 9.44 0.72 -9.23
C GLN A 46 9.26 -0.54 -10.09
N ALA A 47 8.81 -1.64 -9.50
CA ALA A 47 8.51 -2.85 -10.27
C ALA A 47 7.36 -2.61 -11.26
N ALA A 48 6.30 -1.94 -10.83
CA ALA A 48 5.18 -1.56 -11.69
C ALA A 48 5.62 -0.72 -12.89
N GLU A 49 6.43 0.32 -12.65
CA GLU A 49 6.98 1.18 -13.68
C GLU A 49 7.87 0.41 -14.65
N LYS A 50 8.74 -0.47 -14.13
CA LYS A 50 9.62 -1.30 -14.96
C LYS A 50 8.83 -2.24 -15.88
N ILE A 51 7.78 -2.86 -15.34
CA ILE A 51 6.89 -3.75 -16.12
C ILE A 51 6.16 -2.94 -17.18
N ALA A 52 5.59 -1.79 -16.79
CA ALA A 52 4.94 -0.87 -17.71
C ALA A 52 5.89 -0.42 -18.83
N ALA A 53 7.11 -0.02 -18.50
CA ALA A 53 8.12 0.37 -19.48
C ALA A 53 8.47 -0.77 -20.45
N SER A 54 8.42 -2.02 -19.99
CA SER A 54 8.72 -3.20 -20.80
C SER A 54 7.53 -3.65 -21.68
N ASP A 55 6.29 -3.34 -21.29
CA ASP A 55 5.05 -3.76 -21.95
C ASP A 55 4.23 -2.56 -22.47
N HIS A 56 4.90 -1.63 -23.16
CA HIS A 56 4.28 -0.47 -23.86
C HIS A 56 3.39 0.41 -22.96
N GLY A 57 3.81 0.64 -21.73
CA GLY A 57 3.09 1.43 -20.74
C GLY A 57 1.96 0.67 -20.05
N ARG A 58 1.87 -0.67 -20.18
CA ARG A 58 0.81 -1.49 -19.58
C ARG A 58 1.39 -2.50 -18.59
N ILE A 59 0.58 -2.91 -17.62
CA ILE A 59 0.91 -4.02 -16.75
C ILE A 59 -0.03 -5.18 -17.09
N PRO A 60 0.50 -6.36 -17.47
CA PRO A 60 -0.29 -7.57 -17.67
C PRO A 60 -1.10 -7.91 -16.42
N ALA A 61 -2.32 -8.44 -16.59
CA ALA A 61 -3.24 -8.68 -15.48
C ALA A 61 -2.62 -9.54 -14.36
N ALA A 62 -1.91 -10.62 -14.71
CA ALA A 62 -1.23 -11.47 -13.74
C ALA A 62 -0.19 -10.68 -12.91
N GLN A 63 0.65 -9.88 -13.59
CA GLN A 63 1.67 -9.06 -12.92
C GLN A 63 1.04 -7.96 -12.05
N TYR A 64 -0.08 -7.39 -12.49
CA TYR A 64 -0.83 -6.42 -11.72
C TYR A 64 -1.36 -7.03 -10.41
N HIS A 65 -1.97 -8.22 -10.47
CA HIS A 65 -2.46 -8.92 -9.29
C HIS A 65 -1.32 -9.33 -8.33
N ASP A 66 -0.17 -9.73 -8.86
CA ASP A 66 1.00 -10.05 -8.03
C ASP A 66 1.53 -8.80 -7.29
N LEU A 67 1.57 -7.65 -7.96
CA LEU A 67 1.97 -6.38 -7.35
C LEU A 67 0.97 -5.93 -6.29
N LEU A 68 -0.34 -6.04 -6.56
CA LEU A 68 -1.39 -5.78 -5.59
C LEU A 68 -1.27 -6.67 -4.36
N ARG A 69 -1.02 -7.96 -4.55
CA ARG A 69 -0.82 -8.90 -3.44
C ARG A 69 0.38 -8.51 -2.59
N ARG A 70 1.48 -8.08 -3.21
CA ARG A 70 2.67 -7.60 -2.48
C ARG A 70 2.36 -6.33 -1.69
N LEU A 71 1.57 -5.43 -2.26
CA LEU A 71 1.16 -4.20 -1.58
C LEU A 71 0.23 -4.49 -0.40
N ASP A 72 -0.74 -5.39 -0.56
CA ASP A 72 -1.62 -5.84 0.52
C ASP A 72 -0.82 -6.47 1.68
N ASN A 73 0.26 -7.20 1.39
CA ASN A 73 1.15 -7.71 2.44
C ASN A 73 1.86 -6.58 3.23
N VAL A 74 2.20 -5.47 2.57
CA VAL A 74 2.77 -4.30 3.27
C VAL A 74 1.71 -3.63 4.14
N ASP A 75 0.50 -3.47 3.63
CA ASP A 75 -0.62 -2.87 4.37
C ASP A 75 -1.05 -3.73 5.57
N GLN A 76 -1.15 -5.05 5.41
CA GLN A 76 -1.39 -5.96 6.53
C GLN A 76 -0.26 -5.88 7.57
N ARG A 77 0.99 -5.78 7.11
CA ARG A 77 2.12 -5.63 8.03
C ARG A 77 2.09 -4.31 8.79
N LEU A 78 1.75 -3.22 8.10
CA LEU A 78 1.54 -1.92 8.72
C LEU A 78 0.48 -2.01 9.83
N ARG A 79 -0.68 -2.61 9.55
CA ARG A 79 -1.76 -2.83 10.54
C ARG A 79 -1.31 -3.64 11.75
N VAL A 80 -0.52 -4.68 11.53
CA VAL A 80 0.04 -5.51 12.63
C VAL A 80 1.05 -4.71 13.44
N ASP A 81 1.97 -4.00 12.78
CA ASP A 81 3.05 -3.26 13.42
C ASP A 81 2.53 -2.00 14.14
N THR A 82 1.43 -1.38 13.69
CA THR A 82 0.74 -0.30 14.40
C THR A 82 -0.09 -0.80 15.59
N GLY A 83 -0.17 -2.12 15.81
CA GLY A 83 -0.98 -2.73 16.89
C GLY A 83 -2.48 -2.44 16.78
N THR A 84 -2.93 -1.99 15.60
CA THR A 84 -4.26 -1.44 15.35
C THR A 84 -4.85 -2.10 14.11
N GLY A 85 -5.83 -2.99 14.32
CA GLY A 85 -7.02 -2.83 13.49
C GLY A 85 -7.47 -1.38 13.69
N PHE A 86 -7.38 -0.56 12.65
CA PHE A 86 -7.68 0.87 12.62
C PHE A 86 -8.39 1.36 13.90
N LEU A 87 -7.67 2.00 14.83
CA LEU A 87 -8.31 2.96 15.73
C LEU A 87 -8.60 4.21 14.87
N MET A 88 -9.54 4.08 13.92
CA MET A 88 -10.50 5.14 13.66
C MET A 88 -11.38 5.13 14.89
N GLY A 89 -11.03 5.95 15.87
CA GLY A 89 -11.45 5.76 17.26
C GLY A 89 -11.56 7.06 18.04
N ASP A 90 -11.72 8.20 17.38
CA ASP A 90 -12.62 9.26 17.83
C ASP A 90 -14.04 8.71 17.64
N GLY A 91 -14.50 7.96 18.65
CA GLY A 91 -15.71 7.15 18.65
C GLY A 91 -17.00 7.92 18.38
N ALA A 92 -17.28 8.15 17.10
CA ALA A 92 -18.60 8.40 16.58
C ALA A 92 -18.77 7.53 15.33
N ASP A 93 -19.78 6.68 15.37
CA ASP A 93 -20.42 6.05 14.21
C ASP A 93 -19.78 4.73 13.71
N GLY A 94 -20.26 3.65 14.34
CA GLY A 94 -19.94 2.28 14.01
C GLY A 94 -20.46 1.79 12.66
N GLY A 95 -19.95 0.63 12.25
CA GLY A 95 -20.50 -0.11 11.13
C GLY A 95 -19.62 -1.29 10.73
N SER A 96 -20.05 -2.49 11.13
CA SER A 96 -19.49 -3.79 10.78
C SER A 96 -19.09 -3.93 9.31
N TYR A 97 -17.91 -4.51 9.07
CA TYR A 97 -17.53 -5.08 7.77
C TYR A 97 -17.80 -6.60 7.77
N PRO A 98 -18.93 -7.08 7.23
CA PRO A 98 -19.05 -8.45 6.79
C PRO A 98 -18.41 -8.57 5.40
N ASN A 99 -17.34 -9.36 5.28
CA ASN A 99 -16.86 -9.83 3.98
C ASN A 99 -17.92 -10.78 3.40
N GLY A 100 -18.49 -10.40 2.25
CA GLY A 100 -19.31 -11.24 1.38
C GLY A 100 -18.79 -11.12 -0.04
#